data_AF-A0A830GTR7-F1
#
_entry.id   AF-A0A830GTR7-F1
#
_cell.length_a   1.000
_cell.length_b   1.000
_cell.length_c   1.000
_cell.angle_alpha   90.00
_cell.angle_beta   90.00
_cell.angle_gamma   90.00
#
_symmetry.space_group_name_H-M   'P 1'
#
loop_
_entity.id
_entity.type
_entity.pdbx_description
1 polymer ?
#
loop_
_entity_poly.entity_id
_entity_poly.type
_entity_poly.pdbx_seq_one_letter_code
_entity_poly.pdbx_strand_id
1 'polypeptide(L)'
;MLLKVHVIFTMGLCALVASSLDSEAIIGIAIIQSIIVNYAIDQLGHRGGVRIPRTHSPTGALITGLSTAPLALLAKVTPIYVTAVALIGALAGLSHLLLDSMTENGIYVRGRRRAISHFRFNDNALNQAFMIMGVAMLLIALIIIR
;
A
#
# COMPACT_ATOMS: atom_id res chain seq x y z
N MET A 1 -4.98 10.42 -2.94
CA MET A 1 -6.24 10.49 -2.13
C MET A 1 -5.87 10.91 -0.71
N LEU A 2 -6.80 10.93 0.26
CA LEU A 2 -6.41 11.16 1.66
C LEU A 2 -5.59 9.97 2.19
N LEU A 3 -4.58 10.22 3.02
CA LEU A 3 -3.72 9.16 3.60
C LEU A 3 -4.51 8.02 4.24
N LYS A 4 -5.58 8.33 4.98
CA LYS A 4 -6.46 7.32 5.59
C LYS A 4 -7.08 6.35 4.56
N VAL A 5 -7.39 6.84 3.36
CA VAL A 5 -7.94 6.01 2.27
C VAL A 5 -6.86 5.06 1.76
N HIS A 6 -5.63 5.57 1.59
CA HIS A 6 -4.49 4.74 1.20
C HIS A 6 -4.24 3.63 2.22
N VAL A 7 -4.20 3.95 3.52
CA VAL A 7 -4.02 2.96 4.58
C VAL A 7 -5.11 1.89 4.55
N ILE A 8 -6.40 2.28 4.56
CA ILE A 8 -7.53 1.34 4.61
C ILE A 8 -7.57 0.46 3.36
N PHE A 9 -7.41 1.03 2.17
CA PHE A 9 -7.41 0.27 0.92
C PHE A 9 -6.23 -0.72 0.86
N THR A 10 -5.03 -0.24 1.21
CA THR A 10 -3.81 -1.07 1.22
C THR A 10 -3.94 -2.20 2.23
N MET A 11 -4.48 -1.92 3.42
CA MET A 11 -4.71 -2.92 4.47
C MET A 11 -5.56 -4.07 3.95
N GLY A 12 -6.69 -3.77 3.31
CA GLY A 12 -7.56 -4.78 2.72
C GLY A 12 -6.89 -5.58 1.62
N LEU A 13 -6.25 -4.90 0.68
CA LEU A 13 -5.58 -5.55 -0.45
C LEU A 13 -4.44 -6.47 0.01
N CYS A 14 -3.58 -5.99 0.90
CA CYS A 14 -2.45 -6.76 1.42
C CYS A 14 -2.92 -7.93 2.29
N ALA A 15 -3.96 -7.75 3.12
CA ALA A 15 -4.54 -8.84 3.91
C ALA A 15 -5.14 -9.93 3.02
N LEU A 16 -5.87 -9.55 1.95
CA LEU A 16 -6.47 -10.49 1.01
C LEU A 16 -5.43 -11.29 0.23
N VAL A 17 -4.30 -10.69 -0.14
CA VAL A 17 -3.19 -11.43 -0.74
C VAL A 17 -2.51 -12.33 0.30
N ALA A 18 -2.32 -11.83 1.51
CA ALA A 18 -1.69 -12.58 2.61
C ALA A 18 -2.49 -13.81 3.04
N SER A 19 -3.82 -13.79 2.96
CA SER A 19 -4.66 -14.93 3.36
C SER A 19 -4.43 -16.19 2.51
N SER A 20 -3.85 -16.06 1.32
CA SER A 20 -3.44 -17.21 0.50
C SER A 20 -2.33 -18.07 1.13
N LEU A 21 -1.64 -17.54 2.15
CA LEU A 21 -0.56 -18.23 2.87
C LEU A 21 -1.02 -18.87 4.19
N ASP A 22 -2.32 -18.80 4.49
CA ASP A 22 -2.95 -19.44 5.64
C ASP A 22 -2.22 -19.17 6.96
N SER A 23 -1.89 -17.89 7.18
CA SER A 23 -1.10 -17.46 8.33
C SER A 23 -1.59 -16.13 8.89
N GLU A 24 -2.17 -16.19 10.08
CA GLU A 24 -2.64 -15.01 10.82
C GLU A 24 -1.51 -14.00 11.06
N ALA A 25 -0.30 -14.51 11.32
CA ALA A 25 0.88 -13.68 11.52
C ALA A 25 1.22 -12.85 10.27
N ILE A 26 1.11 -13.42 9.07
CA ILE A 26 1.36 -12.70 7.82
C ILE A 26 0.26 -11.65 7.58
N ILE A 27 -1.01 -11.96 7.87
CA ILE A 27 -2.10 -10.97 7.82
C ILE A 27 -1.82 -9.82 8.79
N GLY A 28 -1.43 -10.11 10.03
CA GLY A 28 -1.06 -9.09 11.02
C GLY A 28 0.08 -8.19 10.54
N ILE A 29 1.13 -8.79 9.94
CA ILE A 29 2.23 -8.03 9.33
C ILE A 29 1.75 -7.19 8.14
N ALA A 30 0.87 -7.71 7.29
CA ALA A 30 0.29 -6.98 6.16
C ALA A 30 -0.45 -5.71 6.62
N ILE A 31 -1.20 -5.80 7.73
CA ILE A 31 -1.86 -4.65 8.36
C ILE A 31 -0.82 -3.63 8.83
N ILE A 32 0.23 -4.06 9.53
CA ILE A 32 1.31 -3.18 9.99
C ILE A 32 2.02 -2.49 8.81
N GLN A 33 2.34 -3.25 7.75
CA GLN A 33 2.97 -2.72 6.54
C GLN A 33 2.09 -1.68 5.84
N SER A 34 0.78 -1.89 5.81
CA SER A 34 -0.15 -0.92 5.22
C SER A 34 -0.07 0.45 5.92
N ILE A 35 0.19 0.49 7.23
CA ILE A 35 0.35 1.75 7.96
C ILE A 35 1.74 2.33 7.69
N ILE A 36 2.81 1.56 7.94
CA ILE A 36 4.19 2.04 7.86
C ILE A 36 4.53 2.54 6.45
N VAL A 37 4.21 1.76 5.42
CA VAL A 37 4.59 2.07 4.03
C VAL A 37 3.85 3.31 3.55
N ASN A 38 2.53 3.42 3.80
CA ASN A 38 1.76 4.58 3.36
C ASN A 38 2.21 5.87 4.04
N TYR A 39 2.47 5.84 5.35
CA TYR A 39 3.04 6.98 6.06
C TYR A 39 4.46 7.32 5.56
N ALA A 40 5.31 6.32 5.32
CA ALA A 40 6.66 6.54 4.81
C ALA A 40 6.64 7.19 3.42
N ILE A 41 5.75 6.75 2.52
CA ILE A 41 5.62 7.33 1.18
C ILE A 41 5.23 8.81 1.25
N ASP A 42 4.21 9.16 2.04
CA ASP A 42 3.75 10.55 2.17
C ASP A 42 4.81 11.45 2.83
N GLN A 43 5.39 11.01 3.95
CA GLN A 43 6.32 11.83 4.73
C GLN A 43 7.66 12.03 4.02
N LEU A 44 8.17 11.01 3.34
CA LEU A 44 9.44 11.08 2.59
C LEU A 44 9.25 11.59 1.16
N GLY A 45 8.00 11.66 0.70
CA GLY A 45 7.62 12.00 -0.67
C GLY A 45 7.23 13.45 -0.90
N HIS A 46 7.19 14.27 0.14
CA HIS A 46 6.79 15.67 0.06
C HIS A 46 7.93 16.62 0.40
N ARG A 47 8.10 17.68 -0.41
CA ARG A 47 8.98 18.82 -0.12
C ARG A 47 8.18 20.10 -0.23
N GLY A 48 8.00 20.81 0.89
CA GLY A 48 7.16 22.01 0.93
C GLY A 48 5.70 21.73 0.54
N GLY A 49 5.16 20.55 0.88
CA GLY A 49 3.81 20.12 0.51
C GLY A 49 3.67 19.60 -0.93
N VAL A 50 4.76 19.60 -1.73
CA VAL A 50 4.74 19.14 -3.13
C VAL A 50 5.34 17.74 -3.25
N ARG A 51 4.66 16.86 -3.98
CA ARG A 51 5.15 15.52 -4.33
C ARG A 51 6.43 15.58 -5.14
N ILE A 52 7.43 14.80 -4.71
CA ILE A 52 8.69 14.59 -5.42
C ILE A 52 8.82 13.13 -5.87
N PRO A 53 9.62 12.84 -6.92
CA PRO A 53 9.75 11.49 -7.48
C PRO A 53 10.32 10.42 -6.53
N ARG A 54 10.83 10.81 -5.34
CA ARG A 54 11.56 9.93 -4.41
C ARG A 54 10.76 8.70 -4.02
N THR A 55 9.56 8.88 -3.49
CA THR A 55 8.64 7.80 -3.11
C THR A 55 7.41 7.72 -4.00
N HIS A 56 7.05 8.82 -4.68
CA HIS A 56 5.92 8.88 -5.62
C HIS A 56 6.31 8.43 -7.04
N SER A 57 7.19 7.43 -7.15
CA SER A 57 7.54 6.75 -8.42
C SER A 57 7.53 5.24 -8.22
N PRO A 58 7.24 4.42 -9.25
CA PRO A 58 7.16 2.97 -9.11
C PRO A 58 8.36 2.34 -8.40
N THR A 59 9.57 2.74 -8.79
CA THR A 59 10.82 2.28 -8.16
C THR A 59 10.92 2.75 -6.71
N GLY A 60 10.61 4.02 -6.44
CA GLY A 60 10.64 4.60 -5.10
C GLY A 60 9.71 3.89 -4.12
N ALA A 61 8.43 3.74 -4.50
CA ALA A 61 7.44 3.07 -3.68
C ALA A 61 7.75 1.58 -3.48
N LEU A 62 8.24 0.91 -4.54
CA LEU A 62 8.69 -0.49 -4.44
C LEU A 62 9.81 -0.63 -3.40
N ILE A 63 10.83 0.24 -3.44
CA ILE A 63 11.94 0.22 -2.48
C ILE A 63 11.43 0.51 -1.06
N THR A 64 10.56 1.51 -0.88
CA THR A 64 9.96 1.84 0.42
C THR A 64 9.14 0.66 0.98
N GLY A 65 8.43 -0.06 0.11
CA GLY A 65 7.73 -1.29 0.49
C GLY A 65 8.68 -2.41 0.91
N LEU A 66 9.64 -2.74 0.04
CA LEU A 66 10.62 -3.81 0.27
C LEU A 66 11.48 -3.57 1.53
N SER A 67 11.73 -2.32 1.92
CA SER A 67 12.50 -2.02 3.13
C SER A 67 11.80 -2.48 4.42
N THR A 68 10.54 -2.92 4.36
CA THR A 68 9.82 -3.52 5.49
C THR A 68 9.99 -5.05 5.59
N ALA A 69 10.78 -5.68 4.72
CA ALA A 69 11.07 -7.11 4.77
C ALA A 69 11.56 -7.64 6.14
N PRO A 70 12.33 -6.88 6.95
CA PRO A 70 12.73 -7.33 8.29
C PRO A 70 11.56 -7.60 9.25
N LEU A 71 10.33 -7.13 8.95
CA LEU A 71 9.14 -7.49 9.73
C LEU A 71 8.82 -8.99 9.70
N ALA A 72 9.43 -9.77 8.79
CA ALA A 72 9.33 -11.23 8.78
C ALA A 72 9.83 -11.87 10.09
N LEU A 73 10.70 -11.19 10.84
CA LEU A 73 11.15 -11.59 12.17
C LEU A 73 9.98 -11.69 13.19
N LEU A 74 8.85 -11.01 12.95
CA LEU A 74 7.66 -11.06 13.80
C LEU A 74 6.78 -12.30 13.55
N ALA A 75 7.05 -13.05 12.49
CA ALA A 75 6.32 -14.29 12.18
C ALA A 75 7.27 -15.49 12.29
N LYS A 76 7.80 -15.95 11.16
CA LYS A 76 8.76 -17.07 11.08
C LYS A 76 9.86 -16.68 10.12
N VAL A 77 11.11 -16.99 10.48
CA VAL A 77 12.27 -16.71 9.63
C VAL A 77 12.54 -17.90 8.70
N THR A 78 11.61 -18.13 7.79
CA THR A 78 11.79 -19.07 6.67
C THR A 78 11.89 -18.30 5.36
N PRO A 79 12.58 -18.84 4.33
CA PRO A 79 12.71 -18.15 3.04
C PRO A 79 11.36 -17.73 2.47
N ILE A 80 10.35 -18.59 2.55
CA ILE A 80 9.00 -18.30 2.05
C ILE A 80 8.31 -17.16 2.82
N TYR A 81 8.42 -17.10 4.15
CA TYR A 81 7.84 -16.01 4.94
C TYR A 81 8.56 -14.68 4.69
N VAL A 82 9.90 -14.70 4.62
CA VAL A 82 10.69 -13.49 4.31
C VAL A 82 10.32 -12.95 2.93
N THR A 83 10.24 -13.82 1.92
CA THR A 83 9.80 -13.43 0.57
C THR A 83 8.36 -12.90 0.59
N ALA A 84 7.43 -13.58 1.26
CA ALA A 84 6.04 -13.15 1.34
C ALA A 84 5.92 -11.75 1.97
N VAL A 85 6.55 -11.52 3.12
CA VAL A 85 6.53 -10.23 3.80
C VAL A 85 7.16 -9.13 2.94
N ALA A 86 8.27 -9.41 2.25
CA ALA A 86 8.87 -8.46 1.33
C ALA A 86 7.91 -8.09 0.17
N LEU A 87 7.27 -9.09 -0.45
CA LEU A 87 6.33 -8.88 -1.55
C LEU A 87 5.05 -8.15 -1.11
N ILE A 88 4.55 -8.42 0.10
CA ILE A 88 3.41 -7.69 0.67
C ILE A 88 3.78 -6.22 0.92
N GLY A 89 4.99 -5.96 1.41
CA GLY A 89 5.51 -4.60 1.56
C GLY A 89 5.60 -3.88 0.22
N ALA A 90 6.14 -4.54 -0.81
CA ALA A 90 6.17 -4.04 -2.18
C ALA A 90 4.76 -3.71 -2.71
N LEU A 91 3.79 -4.62 -2.51
CA LEU A 91 2.39 -4.41 -2.87
C LEU A 91 1.79 -3.21 -2.14
N ALA A 92 2.12 -3.02 -0.85
CA ALA A 92 1.68 -1.84 -0.11
C ALA A 92 2.17 -0.54 -0.76
N GLY A 93 3.43 -0.48 -1.18
CA GLY A 93 3.96 0.69 -1.87
C GLY A 93 3.31 0.94 -3.22
N LEU A 94 3.13 -0.12 -4.02
CA LEU A 94 2.50 -0.01 -5.34
C LEU A 94 1.01 0.35 -5.26
N SER A 95 0.29 -0.14 -4.25
CA SER A 95 -1.12 0.21 -4.04
C SER A 95 -1.31 1.68 -3.65
N HIS A 96 -0.37 2.26 -2.90
CA HIS A 96 -0.34 3.71 -2.67
C HIS A 96 -0.29 4.48 -4.00
N LEU A 97 0.66 4.11 -4.88
CA LEU A 97 0.81 4.74 -6.19
C LEU A 97 -0.37 4.49 -7.11
N LEU A 98 -1.01 3.32 -7.03
CA LEU A 98 -2.21 3.01 -7.79
C LEU A 98 -3.28 4.06 -7.49
N LEU A 99 -3.61 4.28 -6.21
CA LEU A 99 -4.61 5.28 -5.84
C LEU A 99 -4.19 6.70 -6.21
N ASP A 100 -2.91 7.02 -6.10
CA ASP A 100 -2.39 8.33 -6.51
C ASP A 100 -2.48 8.57 -8.01
N SER A 101 -2.21 7.53 -8.81
CA SER A 101 -2.31 7.57 -10.26
C SER A 101 -3.75 7.83 -10.72
N MET A 102 -4.76 7.52 -9.89
CA MET A 102 -6.16 7.83 -10.19
C MET A 102 -6.51 9.30 -9.96
N THR A 103 -5.68 10.08 -9.27
CA THR A 103 -5.97 11.49 -8.96
C THR A 103 -5.21 12.45 -9.88
N GLU A 104 -5.68 13.69 -9.98
CA GLU A 104 -5.03 14.79 -10.72
C GLU A 104 -3.58 15.07 -10.25
N ASN A 105 -3.25 14.70 -9.01
CA ASN A 105 -1.89 14.79 -8.49
C ASN A 105 -0.92 13.79 -9.13
N GLY A 106 -1.43 12.64 -9.59
CA GLY A 106 -0.68 11.62 -10.30
C GLY A 106 0.55 11.06 -9.57
N ILE A 107 1.37 10.33 -10.34
CA ILE A 107 2.65 9.73 -9.91
C ILE A 107 3.76 10.06 -10.92
N TYR A 108 5.01 9.87 -10.55
CA TYR A 108 6.17 10.05 -11.43
C TYR A 108 6.54 8.76 -12.16
N VAL A 109 6.44 8.77 -13.48
CA VAL A 109 6.88 7.70 -14.37
C VAL A 109 7.98 8.25 -15.28
N ARG A 110 9.18 7.68 -15.21
CA ARG A 110 10.36 8.16 -15.95
C ARG A 110 10.62 9.67 -15.77
N GLY A 111 10.50 10.14 -14.53
CA GLY A 111 10.70 11.55 -14.16
C GLY A 111 9.55 12.50 -14.55
N ARG A 112 8.51 12.03 -15.25
CA ARG A 112 7.35 12.85 -15.64
C ARG A 112 6.14 12.49 -14.79
N ARG A 113 5.36 13.50 -14.38
CA ARG A 113 4.10 13.30 -13.66
C ARG A 113 3.03 12.79 -14.62
N ARG A 114 2.30 11.73 -14.24
CA ARG A 114 1.22 11.11 -15.00
C ARG A 114 0.07 10.70 -14.08
N ALA A 115 -1.14 10.87 -14.55
CA ALA A 115 -2.36 10.35 -13.94
C ALA A 115 -3.13 9.54 -14.99
N ILE A 116 -3.92 8.56 -14.53
CA ILE A 116 -4.74 7.67 -15.36
C ILE A 116 -6.11 8.32 -15.55
N SER A 117 -6.86 8.50 -14.46
CA SER A 117 -8.25 8.98 -14.51
C SER A 117 -8.43 10.46 -14.16
N HIS A 118 -7.41 11.11 -13.57
CA HIS A 118 -7.43 12.54 -13.23
C HIS A 118 -8.58 12.95 -12.30
N PHE A 119 -8.98 12.08 -11.37
CA PHE A 119 -10.01 12.42 -10.39
C PHE A 119 -9.53 13.54 -9.48
N ARG A 120 -10.47 14.38 -9.01
CA ARG A 120 -10.16 15.49 -8.10
C ARG A 120 -9.56 14.95 -6.81
N PHE A 121 -8.53 15.62 -6.30
CA PHE A 121 -8.02 15.29 -4.99
C PHE A 121 -9.11 15.51 -3.93
N ASN A 122 -9.18 14.60 -2.97
CA ASN A 122 -10.16 14.64 -1.88
C ASN A 122 -11.64 14.60 -2.34
N ASP A 123 -11.92 13.94 -3.45
CA ASP A 123 -13.30 13.61 -3.82
C ASP A 123 -13.93 12.67 -2.78
N ASN A 124 -15.06 13.09 -2.20
CA ASN A 124 -15.70 12.36 -1.11
C ASN A 124 -16.23 10.98 -1.55
N ALA A 125 -16.85 10.90 -2.73
CA ALA A 125 -17.44 9.66 -3.22
C ALA A 125 -16.36 8.61 -3.51
N LEU A 126 -15.27 9.01 -4.17
CA LEU A 126 -14.15 8.12 -4.46
C LEU A 126 -13.43 7.69 -3.18
N ASN A 127 -13.17 8.61 -2.25
CA ASN A 127 -12.57 8.26 -0.96
C ASN A 127 -13.40 7.18 -0.24
N GLN A 128 -14.73 7.34 -0.19
CA GLN A 128 -15.63 6.37 0.42
C GLN A 128 -15.61 5.02 -0.32
N ALA A 129 -15.67 5.03 -1.65
CA ALA A 129 -15.66 3.82 -2.46
C ALA A 129 -14.39 2.99 -2.22
N PHE A 130 -13.21 3.61 -2.22
CA PHE A 130 -11.94 2.90 -1.97
C PHE A 130 -11.80 2.44 -0.52
N MET A 131 -12.32 3.19 0.46
CA MET A 131 -12.36 2.71 1.85
C MET A 131 -13.28 1.50 2.01
N ILE A 132 -14.48 1.51 1.42
CA ILE A 132 -15.42 0.38 1.45
C ILE A 132 -14.80 -0.84 0.78
N MET A 133 -14.16 -0.66 -0.37
CA MET A 133 -13.44 -1.74 -1.06
C MET A 133 -12.33 -2.32 -0.17
N GLY A 134 -11.54 -1.47 0.49
CA GLY A 134 -10.52 -1.89 1.44
C GLY A 134 -11.08 -2.72 2.59
N VAL A 135 -12.14 -2.25 3.24
CA VAL A 135 -12.80 -2.97 4.33
C VAL A 135 -13.38 -4.30 3.83
N ALA A 136 -14.01 -4.33 2.66
CA ALA A 136 -14.56 -5.56 2.08
C ALA A 136 -13.46 -6.61 1.83
N MET A 137 -12.33 -6.21 1.22
CA MET A 137 -11.19 -7.10 1.00
C MET A 137 -10.62 -7.64 2.32
N LEU A 138 -10.51 -6.80 3.36
CA LEU A 138 -10.05 -7.22 4.68
C LEU A 138 -11.02 -8.25 5.30
N LEU A 139 -12.32 -8.00 5.27
CA LEU A 139 -13.31 -8.93 5.81
C LEU A 139 -13.28 -10.28 5.08
N ILE A 140 -13.17 -10.27 3.75
CA ILE A 140 -13.03 -11.48 2.95
C ILE A 140 -11.77 -12.24 3.38
N ALA A 141 -10.62 -11.57 3.53
CA ALA A 141 -9.37 -12.18 3.96
C ALA A 141 -9.51 -12.91 5.31
N LEU A 142 -10.21 -12.29 6.27
CA LEU A 142 -10.45 -12.85 7.60
C LEU A 142 -11.47 -14.00 7.61
N ILE A 143 -12.38 -14.06 6.63
CA ILE A 143 -13.36 -15.16 6.49
C ILE A 143 -12.72 -16.39 5.85
N ILE A 144 -11.79 -16.21 4.92
CA ILE A 144 -11.24 -17.33 4.11
C ILE A 144 -9.98 -17.96 4.69
N ILE A 145 -9.29 -17.30 5.62
CA ILE A 145 -8.15 -17.86 6.34
C ILE A 145 -8.61 -19.02 7.25
N ARG A 146 -7.81 -20.09 7.33
CA ARG A 146 -8.13 -21.33 8.04
C ARG A 146 -7.20 -21.61 9.21
#